data_AF-A0A538N6V5-F1
#
_entry.id   AF-A0A538N6V5-F1
#
_cell.length_a   1.000
_cell.length_b   1.000
_cell.length_c   1.000
_cell.angle_alpha   90.00
_cell.angle_beta   90.00
_cell.angle_gamma   90.00
#
_symmetry.space_group_name_H-M   'P 1'
#
loop_
_entity.id
_entity.type
_entity.pdbx_description
1 polymer ?
#
loop_
_entity_poly.entity_id
_entity_poly.type
_entity_poly.pdbx_seq_one_letter_code
_entity_poly.pdbx_strand_id
1 'polypeptide(L)'
;MIRQRPPRDCPAWCAGGHLCTAQYGYPGGEHRSHPITVRTGYGVLVCTRVQNRAGRGRLEIRLQVDLSRNEVRAGAQAVLVAEEVDAAVRRALGQSTSATA
;
A
#
# COMPACT_ATOMS: atom_id res chain seq x y z
N MET A 1 -26.87 26.79 -15.30
CA MET A 1 -26.17 25.59 -15.82
C MET A 1 -25.69 24.78 -14.63
N ILE A 2 -26.46 23.77 -14.19
CA ILE A 2 -26.04 22.92 -13.06
C ILE A 2 -24.98 21.98 -13.63
N ARG A 3 -23.71 22.17 -13.26
CA ARG A 3 -22.65 21.19 -13.58
C ARG A 3 -23.00 19.90 -12.84
N GLN A 4 -23.61 18.94 -13.53
CA GLN A 4 -23.75 17.58 -13.01
C GLN A 4 -22.35 17.07 -12.68
N ARG A 5 -22.10 16.82 -11.40
CA ARG A 5 -20.85 16.22 -10.94
C ARG A 5 -20.76 14.83 -11.57
N PRO A 6 -19.64 14.48 -12.25
CA PRO A 6 -19.50 13.16 -12.83
C PRO A 6 -19.81 12.07 -11.79
N PRO A 7 -20.48 10.98 -12.17
CA PRO A 7 -20.75 9.88 -11.26
C PRO A 7 -19.44 9.41 -10.61
N ARG A 8 -19.49 9.09 -9.32
CA ARG A 8 -18.35 8.57 -8.55
C ARG A 8 -17.98 7.21 -9.13
N ASP A 9 -17.02 7.19 -10.04
CA ASP A 9 -16.42 5.96 -10.52
C ASP A 9 -15.37 5.50 -9.51
N CYS A 10 -15.81 4.81 -8.46
CA CYS A 10 -14.94 4.26 -7.42
C CYS A 10 -15.12 2.74 -7.39
N PRO A 11 -14.02 1.96 -7.45
CA PRO A 11 -14.09 0.52 -7.24
C PRO A 11 -14.70 0.19 -5.87
N ALA A 12 -15.37 -0.97 -5.75
CA ALA A 12 -16.05 -1.38 -4.51
C ALA A 12 -15.11 -1.45 -3.28
N TRP A 13 -13.82 -1.69 -3.48
CA TRP A 13 -12.82 -1.73 -2.41
C TRP A 13 -12.33 -0.32 -1.97
N CYS A 14 -12.66 0.72 -2.72
CA CYS A 14 -12.21 2.08 -2.44
C CYS A 14 -12.86 2.62 -1.16
N ALA A 15 -12.06 3.19 -0.26
CA ALA A 15 -12.56 3.78 0.98
C ALA A 15 -13.36 5.08 0.77
N GLY A 16 -13.23 5.71 -0.41
CA GLY A 16 -13.89 6.97 -0.71
C GLY A 16 -13.38 8.14 0.16
N GLY A 17 -14.20 9.18 0.28
CA GLY A 17 -13.92 10.32 1.18
C GLY A 17 -12.59 11.01 0.87
N HIS A 18 -11.88 11.44 1.91
CA HIS A 18 -10.57 12.09 1.77
C HIS A 18 -9.45 11.11 1.34
N LEU A 19 -9.70 9.80 1.36
CA LEU A 19 -8.75 8.78 0.91
C LEU A 19 -8.81 8.57 -0.60
N CYS A 20 -9.89 8.97 -1.26
CA CYS A 20 -10.03 8.88 -2.72
C CYS A 20 -9.84 10.26 -3.36
N THR A 21 -8.69 10.49 -3.98
CA THR A 21 -8.47 11.70 -4.78
C THR A 21 -8.98 11.53 -6.22
N ALA A 22 -9.16 10.29 -6.69
CA ALA A 22 -9.72 9.96 -8.00
C ALA A 22 -11.18 10.40 -8.18
N GLN A 23 -11.98 10.43 -7.10
CA GLN A 23 -13.39 10.85 -7.16
C GLN A 23 -13.60 12.30 -7.62
N TYR A 24 -12.53 13.12 -7.62
CA TYR A 24 -12.57 14.52 -8.06
C TYR A 24 -12.17 14.68 -9.54
N GLY A 25 -11.85 13.59 -10.25
CA GLY A 25 -11.54 13.61 -11.67
C GLY A 25 -10.16 14.13 -12.04
N TYR A 26 -9.29 14.42 -11.08
CA TYR A 26 -7.91 14.86 -11.37
C TYR A 26 -7.12 13.77 -12.13
N PRO A 27 -6.26 14.14 -13.10
CA PRO A 27 -5.43 13.18 -13.84
C PRO A 27 -4.53 12.32 -12.93
N GLY A 28 -4.03 12.89 -11.83
CA GLY A 28 -3.24 12.20 -10.81
C GLY A 28 -4.06 11.63 -9.65
N GLY A 29 -5.39 11.53 -9.80
CA GLY A 29 -6.25 11.02 -8.75
C GLY A 29 -6.09 9.51 -8.53
N GLU A 30 -6.15 9.10 -7.27
CA GLU A 30 -5.98 7.72 -6.84
C GLU A 30 -7.16 7.24 -5.99
N HIS A 31 -7.57 6.00 -6.25
CA HIS A 31 -8.40 5.21 -5.35
C HIS A 31 -7.50 4.58 -4.30
N ARG A 32 -7.87 4.73 -3.03
CA ARG A 32 -7.16 4.10 -1.91
C ARG A 32 -8.15 3.31 -1.08
N SER A 33 -7.72 2.15 -0.60
CA SER A 33 -8.47 1.29 0.33
C SER A 33 -8.38 1.83 1.76
N HIS A 34 -9.18 1.26 2.66
CA HIS A 34 -8.96 1.45 4.09
C HIS A 34 -7.61 0.81 4.45
N PRO A 35 -6.71 1.52 5.17
CA PRO A 35 -5.43 0.94 5.56
C PRO A 35 -5.64 -0.30 6.41
N ILE A 36 -5.02 -1.41 6.01
CA ILE A 36 -4.97 -2.62 6.82
C ILE A 36 -3.79 -2.45 7.77
N THR A 37 -4.08 -2.36 9.08
CA THR A 37 -3.05 -2.22 10.11
C THR A 37 -2.88 -3.53 10.86
N VAL A 38 -1.67 -4.08 10.84
CA VAL A 38 -1.29 -5.29 11.56
C VAL A 38 -0.30 -4.91 12.65
N ARG A 39 -0.67 -5.14 13.92
CA ARG A 39 0.25 -5.03 15.05
C ARG A 39 0.95 -6.36 15.25
N THR A 40 2.25 -6.32 15.43
CA THR A 40 3.10 -7.51 15.60
C THR A 40 3.97 -7.33 16.84
N GLY A 41 4.62 -8.41 17.27
CA GLY A 41 5.59 -8.33 18.38
C GLY A 41 6.80 -7.45 18.07
N TYR A 42 7.08 -7.18 16.78
CA TYR A 42 8.21 -6.36 16.34
C TYR A 42 7.82 -4.94 15.92
N GLY A 43 6.53 -4.59 15.91
CA GLY A 43 6.06 -3.24 15.56
C GLY A 43 4.73 -3.21 14.82
N VAL A 44 4.64 -2.38 13.77
CA VAL A 44 3.41 -2.10 13.02
C VAL A 44 3.64 -2.16 11.52
N LEU A 45 2.80 -2.91 10.84
CA LEU A 45 2.72 -2.98 9.38
C LEU A 45 1.40 -2.35 8.92
N VAL A 46 1.48 -1.42 7.97
CA VAL A 46 0.31 -0.81 7.34
C VAL A 46 0.36 -1.06 5.84
N CYS A 47 -0.71 -1.65 5.30
CA CYS A 47 -0.86 -1.95 3.89
C CYS A 47 -2.03 -1.18 3.30
N THR A 48 -1.83 -0.51 2.17
CA THR A 48 -2.89 0.20 1.44
C THR A 48 -2.86 -0.17 -0.03
N ARG A 49 -3.93 -0.77 -0.52
CA ARG A 49 -4.15 -0.92 -1.97
C ARG A 49 -4.44 0.45 -2.57
N VAL A 50 -3.72 0.78 -3.65
CA VAL A 50 -3.86 2.01 -4.40
C VAL A 50 -4.06 1.69 -5.89
N GLN A 51 -4.92 2.43 -6.57
CA GLN A 51 -5.13 2.32 -8.00
C GLN A 51 -5.36 3.71 -8.60
N ASN A 52 -4.69 4.03 -9.70
CA ASN A 52 -4.99 5.26 -10.42
C ASN A 52 -6.27 5.12 -11.28
N ARG A 53 -6.74 6.22 -11.86
CA ARG A 53 -7.93 6.22 -12.74
C ARG A 53 -7.80 5.37 -14.01
N ALA A 54 -6.57 5.09 -14.44
CA ALA A 54 -6.29 4.21 -15.58
C ALA A 54 -6.29 2.72 -15.22
N GLY A 55 -6.61 2.38 -13.96
CA GLY A 55 -6.65 1.00 -13.49
C GLY A 55 -5.30 0.42 -13.05
N ARG A 56 -4.20 1.17 -13.12
CA ARG A 56 -2.88 0.71 -12.67
C ARG A 56 -2.84 0.66 -11.14
N GLY A 57 -2.80 -0.57 -10.62
CA GLY A 57 -2.76 -0.85 -9.19
C GLY A 57 -1.35 -0.96 -8.64
N ARG A 58 -1.21 -0.68 -7.35
CA ARG A 58 -0.02 -0.97 -6.54
C ARG A 58 -0.42 -1.22 -5.09
N LEU A 59 0.46 -1.88 -4.35
CA LEU A 59 0.37 -1.98 -2.90
C LEU A 59 1.37 -1.00 -2.29
N GLU A 60 0.91 -0.13 -1.41
CA GLU A 60 1.78 0.67 -0.55
C GLU A 60 1.93 -0.03 0.79
N ILE A 61 3.17 -0.17 1.25
CA ILE A 61 3.52 -0.81 2.52
C ILE A 61 4.31 0.20 3.36
N ARG A 62 3.92 0.37 4.62
CA ARG A 62 4.68 1.12 5.62
C ARG A 62 4.95 0.20 6.80
N LEU A 63 6.23 0.02 7.10
CA LEU A 63 6.69 -0.78 8.24
C LEU A 63 7.34 0.15 9.28
N GLN A 64 6.99 -0.05 10.54
CA GLN A 64 7.61 0.61 11.69
C GLN A 64 8.07 -0.49 12.64
N VAL A 65 9.36 -0.52 12.96
CA VAL A 65 9.97 -1.51 13.86
C VAL A 65 10.95 -0.83 14.79
N ASP A 66 11.10 -1.38 15.99
CA ASP A 66 12.14 -0.95 16.91
C ASP A 66 13.48 -1.57 16.53
N LEU A 67 14.51 -0.73 16.44
CA LEU A 67 15.88 -1.16 16.21
C LEU A 67 16.67 -1.15 17.52
N SER A 68 17.86 -1.75 17.49
CA SER A 68 18.80 -1.72 18.60
C SER A 68 19.14 -0.28 18.99
N ARG A 69 19.36 -0.04 20.29
CA ARG A 69 19.91 1.23 20.77
C ARG A 69 21.38 1.43 20.42
N ASN A 70 22.07 0.35 20.03
CA ASN A 70 23.45 0.43 19.54
C ASN A 70 23.43 0.75 18.04
N GLU A 71 24.05 1.87 17.65
CA GLU A 71 23.98 2.40 16.29
C GLU A 71 24.50 1.44 15.21
N VAL A 72 25.63 0.77 15.46
CA VAL A 72 26.20 -0.20 14.50
C VAL A 72 25.24 -1.37 14.29
N ARG A 73 24.63 -1.89 15.37
CA ARG A 73 23.62 -2.95 15.29
C ARG A 73 22.34 -2.47 14.62
N ALA A 74 21.90 -1.24 14.90
CA ALA A 74 20.72 -0.65 14.28
C ALA A 74 20.86 -0.52 12.77
N GLY A 75 22.04 -0.07 12.30
CA GLY A 75 22.36 -0.01 10.88
C GLY A 75 22.31 -1.38 10.22
N ALA A 76 22.94 -2.39 10.83
CA ALA A 76 22.90 -3.76 10.32
C ALA A 76 21.46 -4.33 10.29
N GLN A 77 20.66 -4.07 11.32
CA GLN A 77 19.25 -4.48 11.36
C GLN A 77 18.41 -3.80 10.29
N ALA A 78 18.62 -2.50 10.03
CA ALA A 78 17.87 -1.79 9.00
C ALA A 78 18.10 -2.38 7.60
N VAL A 79 19.36 -2.72 7.28
CA VAL A 79 19.71 -3.39 6.01
C VAL A 79 19.06 -4.77 5.93
N LEU A 80 19.22 -5.60 6.97
CA LEU A 80 18.66 -6.95 7.00
C LEU A 80 17.13 -6.94 6.87
N VAL A 81 16.45 -6.02 7.57
CA VAL A 81 14.99 -5.87 7.46
C VAL A 81 14.59 -5.51 6.04
N ALA A 82 15.32 -4.61 5.37
CA ALA A 82 15.02 -4.24 3.99
C ALA A 82 15.20 -5.42 3.02
N GLU A 83 16.26 -6.20 3.18
CA GLU A 83 16.53 -7.40 2.37
C GLU A 83 15.44 -8.46 2.55
N GLU A 84 15.03 -8.73 3.80
CA GLU A 84 13.98 -9.71 4.10
C GLU A 84 12.61 -9.26 3.57
N VAL A 85 12.31 -7.96 3.62
CA VAL A 85 11.10 -7.40 3.03
C VAL A 85 11.10 -7.57 1.51
N ASP A 86 12.21 -7.27 0.81
CA ASP A 86 12.32 -7.49 -0.63
C ASP A 86 12.12 -8.97 -0.98
N ALA A 87 12.80 -9.87 -0.27
CA ALA A 87 12.68 -11.31 -0.48
C ALA A 87 11.24 -11.80 -0.26
N ALA A 88 10.58 -11.33 0.80
CA ALA A 88 9.18 -11.67 1.07
C ALA A 88 8.23 -11.16 -0.02
N VAL A 89 8.42 -9.93 -0.50
CA VAL A 89 7.63 -9.36 -1.60
C VAL A 89 7.82 -10.16 -2.89
N ARG A 90 9.07 -10.49 -3.25
CA ARG A 90 9.36 -11.33 -4.42
C ARG A 90 8.69 -12.70 -4.33
N ARG A 91 8.75 -13.35 -3.17
CA ARG A 91 8.07 -14.63 -2.94
C ARG A 91 6.56 -14.52 -3.10
N ALA A 92 5.93 -13.52 -2.48
CA ALA A 92 4.48 -13.33 -2.56
C ALA A 92 4.00 -13.06 -4.01
N LEU A 93 4.74 -12.23 -4.74
CA LEU A 93 4.43 -11.92 -6.14
C LEU A 93 4.70 -13.12 -7.06
N GLY A 94 5.77 -13.88 -6.81
CA GLY A 94 6.09 -15.10 -7.57
C GLY A 94 5.12 -16.26 -7.34
N GLN A 95 4.58 -16.41 -6.12
CA GLN A 95 3.53 -17.38 -5.82
C GLN A 95 2.21 -17.06 -6.52
N SER A 96 1.92 -15.76 -6.71
CA SER A 96 0.68 -15.30 -7.36
C SER A 96 0.63 -15.67 -8.84
N THR A 97 1.78 -15.86 -9.51
CA THR A 97 1.85 -16.34 -10.90
C THR A 97 1.61 -17.84 -11.08
N SER A 98 1.75 -18.65 -10.02
CA SER A 98 1.58 -20.12 -10.10
C SER A 98 0.16 -20.60 -9.79
N ALA A 99 -0.72 -19.73 -9.27
CA ALA A 99 -2.10 -20.07 -8.91
C ALA A 99 -3.10 -19.92 -10.08
N THR A 100 -2.63 -19.68 -11.30
CA THR A 100 -3.46 -19.53 -12.51
C THR A 100 -2.98 -20.49 -13.61
N ALA A 101 -2.93 -21.80 -13.30
CA ALA A 101 -2.73 -22.88 -14.26
C ALA A 101 -3.79 -23.96 -14.03
#